data_AF-A0A350PAV3-F1
#
_entry.id   AF-A0A350PAV3-F1
#
_cell.length_a   1.000
_cell.length_b   1.000
_cell.length_c   1.000
_cell.angle_alpha   90.00
_cell.angle_beta   90.00
_cell.angle_gamma   90.00
#
_symmetry.space_group_name_H-M   'P 1'
#
loop_
_entity.id
_entity.type
_entity.pdbx_description
1 polymer ?
#
loop_
_entity_poly.entity_id
_entity_poly.type
_entity_poly.pdbx_seq_one_letter_code
_entity_poly.pdbx_strand_id
1 'polypeptide(L)'
;PPEFGEMDERTKRKKILEKALDQLDEDKKEVVILSRYEGLKYAEIAEIQGVTESAVKVRFFRAMKDLKNIVHTLSEEYSDE
;
A
#
# COMPACT_ATOMS: atom_id res chain seq x y z
N PRO A 1 -19.10 -12.84 -25.17
CA PRO A 1 -17.99 -11.85 -25.08
C PRO A 1 -18.05 -11.17 -23.72
N PRO A 2 -17.05 -11.34 -22.82
CA PRO A 2 -17.07 -10.66 -21.54
C PRO A 2 -17.05 -9.14 -21.78
N GLU A 3 -18.00 -8.51 -21.13
CA GLU A 3 -18.56 -7.20 -21.40
C GLU A 3 -17.66 -6.09 -20.82
N PHE A 4 -17.70 -4.91 -21.45
CA PHE A 4 -16.89 -3.71 -21.16
C PHE A 4 -16.93 -3.20 -19.69
N GLY A 5 -17.74 -3.79 -18.80
CA GLY A 5 -17.86 -3.39 -17.39
C GLY A 5 -16.75 -3.89 -16.46
N GLU A 6 -16.14 -5.05 -16.70
CA GLU A 6 -15.11 -5.59 -15.78
C GLU A 6 -13.76 -4.84 -15.87
N MET A 7 -13.45 -4.23 -17.02
CA MET A 7 -12.23 -3.43 -17.19
C MET A 7 -12.25 -2.15 -16.34
N ASP A 8 -13.42 -1.56 -16.09
CA ASP A 8 -13.54 -0.32 -15.34
C ASP A 8 -13.29 -0.54 -13.85
N GLU A 9 -13.90 -1.58 -13.26
CA GLU A 9 -13.76 -1.85 -11.83
C GLU A 9 -12.31 -2.20 -11.44
N ARG A 10 -11.62 -3.00 -12.28
CA ARG A 10 -10.21 -3.32 -12.07
C ARG A 10 -9.32 -2.07 -12.15
N THR A 11 -9.62 -1.17 -13.08
CA THR A 11 -8.91 0.09 -13.25
C THR A 11 -9.16 1.03 -12.09
N LYS A 12 -10.41 1.12 -11.60
CA LYS A 12 -10.82 1.91 -10.44
C LYS A 12 -10.11 1.45 -9.16
N ARG A 13 -10.12 0.13 -8.90
CA ARG A 13 -9.39 -0.47 -7.76
C ARG A 13 -7.88 -0.19 -7.83
N LYS A 14 -7.28 -0.28 -9.02
CA LYS A 14 -5.86 0.04 -9.22
C LYS A 14 -5.56 1.51 -8.92
N LYS A 15 -6.37 2.45 -9.43
CA LYS A 15 -6.22 3.89 -9.16
C LYS A 15 -6.35 4.22 -7.67
N ILE A 16 -7.30 3.61 -6.98
CA ILE A 16 -7.46 3.78 -5.52
C ILE A 16 -6.21 3.31 -4.78
N LEU A 17 -5.67 2.15 -5.15
CA LEU A 17 -4.46 1.62 -4.51
C LEU A 17 -3.24 2.50 -4.79
N GLU A 18 -3.05 2.96 -6.02
CA GLU A 18 -1.96 3.87 -6.39
C GLU A 18 -2.05 5.18 -5.60
N LYS A 19 -3.24 5.81 -5.55
CA LYS A 19 -3.46 7.01 -4.73
C LYS A 19 -3.23 6.76 -3.24
N ALA A 20 -3.66 5.62 -2.73
CA ALA A 20 -3.48 5.28 -1.32
C ALA A 20 -2.01 5.09 -0.95
N LEU A 21 -1.23 4.48 -1.84
CA LEU A 21 0.22 4.35 -1.69
C LEU A 21 0.92 5.72 -1.75
N ASP A 22 0.45 6.64 -2.59
CA ASP A 22 1.00 8.00 -2.69
C ASP A 22 0.64 8.90 -1.50
N GLN A 23 -0.41 8.58 -0.75
CA GLN A 23 -0.77 9.26 0.50
C GLN A 23 -0.04 8.71 1.74
N LEU A 24 0.66 7.57 1.62
CA LEU A 24 1.50 7.09 2.71
C LEU A 24 2.76 7.95 2.82
N ASP A 25 3.19 8.20 4.06
CA ASP A 25 4.50 8.76 4.33
C ASP A 25 5.60 7.94 3.63
N GLU A 26 6.64 8.61 3.14
CA GLU A 26 7.70 8.01 2.33
C GLU A 26 8.34 6.79 3.02
N ASP A 27 8.66 6.91 4.31
CA ASP A 27 9.19 5.82 5.16
C ASP A 27 8.25 4.59 5.21
N LYS A 28 6.93 4.82 5.24
CA LYS A 28 5.90 3.78 5.31
C LYS A 28 5.74 3.11 3.94
N LYS A 29 5.69 3.91 2.88
CA LYS A 29 5.60 3.46 1.49
C LYS A 29 6.81 2.58 1.15
N GLU A 30 8.01 3.03 1.49
CA GLU A 30 9.26 2.30 1.21
C GLU A 30 9.26 0.91 1.84
N VAL A 31 8.92 0.79 3.13
CA VAL A 31 8.85 -0.52 3.82
C VAL A 31 7.80 -1.46 3.21
N VAL A 32 6.68 -0.92 2.73
CA VAL A 32 5.67 -1.71 2.01
C VAL A 32 6.20 -2.17 0.65
N ILE A 33 6.87 -1.30 -0.10
CA ILE A 33 7.45 -1.64 -1.41
C ILE A 33 8.51 -2.73 -1.25
N LEU A 34 9.49 -2.52 -0.38
CA LEU A 34 10.58 -3.48 -0.16
C LEU A 34 10.06 -4.83 0.32
N SER A 35 9.04 -4.85 1.19
CA SER A 35 8.49 -6.12 1.68
C SER A 35 7.55 -6.83 0.70
N ARG A 36 6.71 -6.09 -0.05
CA ARG A 36 5.65 -6.68 -0.89
C ARG A 36 6.02 -6.81 -2.36
N TYR A 37 6.76 -5.85 -2.90
CA TYR A 37 7.14 -5.82 -4.31
C TYR A 37 8.50 -6.46 -4.52
N GLU A 38 9.48 -6.13 -3.68
CA GLU A 38 10.83 -6.71 -3.75
C GLU A 38 10.94 -8.04 -2.96
N GLY A 39 9.97 -8.34 -2.09
CA GLY A 39 9.93 -9.59 -1.33
C GLY A 39 11.00 -9.71 -0.26
N LEU A 40 11.62 -8.61 0.15
CA LEU A 40 12.67 -8.60 1.17
C LEU A 40 12.11 -8.92 2.55
N LYS A 41 12.90 -9.63 3.34
CA LYS A 41 12.58 -9.90 4.75
C LYS A 41 12.77 -8.62 5.57
N TYR A 42 12.05 -8.51 6.68
CA TYR A 42 12.18 -7.35 7.56
C TYR A 42 13.60 -7.14 8.10
N ALA A 43 14.39 -8.21 8.25
CA ALA A 43 15.79 -8.12 8.64
C ALA A 43 16.65 -7.46 7.55
N GLU A 44 16.43 -7.80 6.28
CA GLU A 44 17.15 -7.20 5.14
C GLU A 44 16.79 -5.72 4.98
N ILE A 45 15.51 -5.38 5.14
CA ILE A 45 15.03 -4.00 5.13
C ILE A 45 15.64 -3.20 6.28
N ALA A 46 15.77 -3.80 7.46
CA ALA A 46 16.37 -3.18 8.62
C ALA A 46 17.85 -2.85 8.40
N GLU A 47 18.60 -3.77 7.77
CA GLU A 47 19.99 -3.54 7.37
C GLU A 47 20.12 -2.43 6.33
N ILE A 48 19.26 -2.41 5.30
CA ILE A 48 19.24 -1.36 4.26
C ILE A 48 18.97 0.02 4.85
N GLN A 49 17.99 0.11 5.77
CA GLN A 49 17.56 1.38 6.36
C GLN A 49 18.37 1.77 7.61
N GLY A 50 19.29 0.92 8.10
CA GLY A 50 20.06 1.18 9.31
C GLY A 50 19.23 1.24 10.60
N VAL A 51 18.11 0.52 10.66
CA VAL A 51 17.21 0.45 11.82
C VAL A 51 17.12 -0.97 12.37
N THR A 52 16.35 -1.18 13.44
CA THR A 52 16.11 -2.53 13.96
C THR A 52 14.99 -3.24 13.22
N GLU A 53 15.03 -4.57 13.14
CA GLU A 53 13.94 -5.38 12.56
C GLU A 53 12.59 -5.09 13.24
N SER A 54 12.60 -4.87 14.56
CA SER A 54 11.41 -4.47 15.32
C SER A 54 10.85 -3.12 14.86
N ALA A 55 11.71 -2.15 14.55
CA ALA A 55 11.27 -0.86 14.00
C ALA A 55 10.63 -1.02 12.63
N VAL A 56 11.21 -1.85 11.75
CA VAL A 56 10.62 -2.18 10.43
C VAL A 56 9.25 -2.84 10.60
N LYS A 57 9.11 -3.83 11.49
CA LYS A 57 7.83 -4.49 11.77
C LYS A 57 6.74 -3.50 12.21
N VAL A 58 7.07 -2.61 13.15
CA VAL A 58 6.15 -1.58 13.63
C VAL A 58 5.78 -0.61 12.49
N ARG A 59 6.77 -0.17 11.71
CA ARG A 59 6.55 0.73 10.58
C ARG A 59 5.67 0.08 9.52
N PHE A 60 5.93 -1.17 9.16
CA PHE A 60 5.13 -1.96 8.22
C PHE A 60 3.68 -2.11 8.72
N PHE A 61 3.49 -2.46 9.99
CA PHE A 61 2.15 -2.61 10.55
C PHE A 61 1.36 -1.30 10.53
N ARG A 62 2.00 -0.19 10.89
CA ARG A 62 1.41 1.15 10.80
C ARG A 62 1.10 1.52 9.34
N ALA A 63 2.02 1.28 8.42
CA ALA A 63 1.82 1.50 6.99
C ALA A 63 0.60 0.72 6.45
N MET A 64 0.46 -0.55 6.82
CA MET A 64 -0.69 -1.37 6.42
C MET A 64 -2.01 -0.87 7.01
N LYS A 65 -2.00 -0.40 8.27
CA LYS A 65 -3.17 0.18 8.92
C LYS A 65 -3.60 1.48 8.24
N ASP A 66 -2.64 2.37 7.98
CA ASP A 66 -2.88 3.64 7.31
C ASP A 66 -3.36 3.41 5.88
N LEU A 67 -2.71 2.51 5.13
CA LEU A 67 -3.11 2.13 3.78
C LEU A 67 -4.55 1.61 3.73
N LYS A 68 -4.94 0.75 4.69
CA LYS A 68 -6.31 0.24 4.77
C LYS A 68 -7.32 1.38 5.00
N ASN A 69 -7.01 2.33 5.88
CA ASN A 69 -7.89 3.45 6.15
C ASN A 69 -8.02 4.36 4.91
N ILE A 70 -6.91 4.69 4.26
CA ILE A 70 -6.90 5.53 3.06
C ILE A 70 -7.68 4.86 1.92
N VAL A 71 -7.44 3.56 1.67
CA VAL A 71 -8.19 2.81 0.66
C VAL A 71 -9.68 2.79 0.99
N HIS A 72 -10.06 2.63 2.25
CA HIS A 72 -11.46 2.66 2.65
C HIS A 72 -12.10 4.02 2.37
N THR A 73 -11.48 5.12 2.82
CA THR A 73 -11.97 6.48 2.56
C THR A 73 -12.07 6.78 1.08
N LEU A 74 -11.04 6.45 0.29
CA LEU A 74 -11.07 6.63 -1.16
C LEU A 74 -12.17 5.76 -1.80
N SER A 75 -12.32 4.51 -1.37
CA SER A 75 -13.37 3.63 -1.92
C SER A 75 -14.78 4.15 -1.68
N GLU A 76 -15.02 4.84 -0.57
CA GLU A 76 -16.29 5.51 -0.28
C GLU A 76 -16.48 6.72 -1.18
N GLU A 77 -15.48 7.60 -1.32
CA GLU A 77 -15.53 8.74 -2.26
C GLU A 77 -15.84 8.32 -3.70
N TYR A 78 -15.29 7.18 -4.11
CA TYR A 78 -15.51 6.62 -5.43
C TYR A 78 -16.82 5.82 -5.56
N SER A 79 -17.53 5.51 -4.47
CA SER A 79 -18.82 4.82 -4.51
C SER A 79 -20.00 5.79 -4.70
N ASP A 80 -19.78 7.08 -4.42
CA ASP A 80 -20.77 8.15 -4.60
C ASP A 80 -20.75 8.82 -6.00
N GLU A 81 -19.80 8.44 -6.87
CA GLU A 81 -19.73 8.77 -8.31
C GLU A 81 -20.26 7.62 -9.19
#